data_AF-B1HSA9-F1
#
_entry.id   AF-B1HSA9-F1
#
_cell.length_a   1.000
_cell.length_b   1.000
_cell.length_c   1.000
_cell.angle_alpha   90.00
_cell.angle_beta   90.00
_cell.angle_gamma   90.00
#
_symmetry.space_group_name_H-M   'P 1'
#
loop_
_entity.id
_entity.type
_entity.pdbx_description
1 polymer ?
#
loop_
_entity_poly.entity_id
_entity_poly.type
_entity_poly.pdbx_seq_one_letter_code
_entity_poly.pdbx_strand_id
1 'polypeptide(L)'
;MIPQAINDGLTFDFEEEIEPSKTFKINNELDRCYGTIDELEAMKQAIFFMLNIERYDHLIYSWNTGFETNDLIGQPTVYVASEVKQRIQEALLQDDRITNVDSFEVTTTKNKVHVQYVAHTIFGEITAEKEVDY
;
A
#
# COMPACT_ATOMS: atom_id res chain seq x y z
N MET A 1 -26.44 -25.43 -4.03
CA MET A 1 -27.14 -25.10 -2.77
C MET A 1 -26.53 -23.81 -2.25
N ILE A 2 -27.33 -22.77 -2.07
CA ILE A 2 -26.90 -21.54 -1.38
C ILE A 2 -26.99 -21.87 0.12
N PRO A 3 -25.92 -21.68 0.92
CA PRO A 3 -26.00 -21.88 2.36
C PRO A 3 -27.11 -20.99 2.92
N GLN A 4 -28.07 -21.58 3.63
CA GLN A 4 -29.01 -20.80 4.44
C GLN A 4 -28.19 -20.11 5.53
N ALA A 5 -28.25 -18.78 5.56
CA ALA A 5 -27.71 -18.01 6.67
C ALA A 5 -28.43 -18.48 7.95
N ILE A 6 -27.71 -19.22 8.80
CA ILE A 6 -28.13 -19.46 10.17
C ILE A 6 -28.01 -18.09 10.83
N ASN A 7 -29.11 -17.37 10.95
CA ASN A 7 -29.20 -16.18 11.79
C ASN A 7 -29.15 -16.69 13.24
N ASP A 8 -27.94 -16.81 13.77
CA ASP A 8 -27.63 -17.31 15.12
C ASP A 8 -27.98 -16.30 16.23
N GLY A 9 -28.56 -15.14 15.87
CA GLY A 9 -28.96 -14.11 16.82
C GLY A 9 -27.78 -13.37 17.44
N LEU A 10 -26.56 -13.56 16.94
CA LEU A 10 -25.39 -12.77 17.34
C LEU A 10 -25.48 -11.40 16.65
N THR A 11 -25.76 -10.36 17.44
CA THR A 11 -25.47 -9.00 17.03
C THR A 11 -23.97 -8.78 17.20
N PHE A 12 -23.27 -8.47 16.11
CA PHE A 12 -21.89 -8.00 16.19
C PHE A 12 -21.86 -6.71 17.03
N ASP A 13 -21.23 -6.77 18.20
CA ASP A 13 -21.17 -5.72 19.21
C ASP A 13 -19.77 -5.10 19.33
N PHE A 14 -18.95 -5.22 18.28
CA PHE A 14 -17.63 -4.63 18.23
C PHE A 14 -17.66 -3.23 17.59
N GLU A 15 -16.82 -2.33 18.11
CA GLU A 15 -16.53 -1.02 17.52
C GLU A 15 -15.28 -1.15 16.65
N GLU A 16 -15.37 -0.71 15.38
CA GLU A 16 -14.20 -0.59 14.52
C GLU A 16 -13.46 0.71 14.87
N GLU A 17 -12.22 0.57 15.33
CA GLU A 17 -11.32 1.69 15.58
C GLU A 17 -10.15 1.66 14.62
N ILE A 18 -9.71 2.84 14.19
CA ILE A 18 -8.52 3.00 13.35
C ILE A 18 -7.28 2.69 14.18
N GLU A 19 -6.38 1.88 13.63
CA GLU A 19 -5.14 1.53 14.31
C GLU A 19 -4.24 2.76 14.55
N PRO A 20 -3.60 2.87 15.73
CA PRO A 20 -2.68 3.97 16.00
C PRO A 20 -1.49 3.95 15.03
N SER A 21 -1.02 5.14 14.62
CA SER A 21 0.13 5.27 13.71
C SER A 21 1.49 5.02 14.37
N LYS A 22 1.58 5.16 15.69
CA LYS A 22 2.87 5.14 16.40
C LYS A 22 3.57 3.78 16.25
N THR A 23 4.76 3.80 15.67
CA THR A 23 5.53 2.57 15.39
C THR A 23 7.03 2.78 15.59
N PHE A 24 7.79 1.69 15.55
CA PHE A 24 9.25 1.75 15.57
C PHE A 24 9.78 2.34 14.26
N LYS A 25 10.76 3.25 14.38
CA LYS A 25 11.42 3.81 13.21
C LYS A 25 12.42 2.82 12.65
N ILE A 26 12.31 2.56 11.36
CA ILE A 26 13.28 1.76 10.61
C ILE A 26 14.31 2.70 9.99
N ASN A 27 15.58 2.35 10.14
CA ASN A 27 16.69 3.06 9.51
C ASN A 27 17.43 2.08 8.60
N ASN A 28 17.21 2.25 7.30
CA ASN A 28 17.81 1.42 6.25
C ASN A 28 19.32 1.70 6.07
N GLU A 29 19.82 2.88 6.46
CA GLU A 29 21.26 3.20 6.37
C GLU A 29 22.08 2.47 7.43
N LEU A 30 21.52 2.32 8.62
CA LEU A 30 22.15 1.69 9.78
C LEU A 30 21.71 0.24 9.99
N ASP A 31 20.85 -0.28 9.12
CA ASP A 31 20.25 -1.62 9.18
C ASP A 31 19.70 -1.98 10.57
N ARG A 32 18.95 -1.05 11.18
CA ARG A 32 18.39 -1.24 12.53
C ARG A 32 17.12 -0.45 12.77
N CYS A 33 16.32 -0.91 13.72
CA CYS A 33 15.21 -0.16 14.30
C CYS A 33 15.69 0.63 15.53
N TYR A 34 15.28 1.89 15.67
CA TYR A 34 15.52 2.65 16.90
C TYR A 34 14.50 3.76 17.11
N GLY A 35 14.12 4.00 18.36
CA GLY A 35 13.12 5.02 18.69
C GLY A 35 11.75 4.73 18.05
N THR A 36 10.89 5.76 18.02
CA THR A 36 9.54 5.66 17.48
C THR A 36 9.24 6.85 16.56
N ILE A 37 8.40 6.61 15.57
CA ILE A 37 7.78 7.61 14.69
C ILE A 37 6.26 7.52 14.83
N ASP A 38 5.58 8.58 14.39
CA ASP A 38 4.12 8.70 14.49
C ASP A 38 3.57 9.50 13.30
N GLU A 39 2.24 9.52 13.18
CA GLU A 39 1.48 10.33 12.21
C GLU A 39 2.07 10.24 10.79
N LEU A 40 2.37 11.39 10.16
CA LEU A 40 2.89 11.47 8.79
C LEU A 40 4.17 10.67 8.56
N GLU A 41 5.09 10.63 9.54
CA GLU A 41 6.35 9.90 9.39
C GLU A 41 6.12 8.39 9.42
N ALA A 42 5.19 7.93 10.26
CA ALA A 42 4.77 6.54 10.27
C ALA A 42 4.05 6.15 8.97
N MET A 43 3.20 7.04 8.43
CA MET A 43 2.50 6.81 7.17
C MET A 43 3.46 6.72 5.97
N LYS A 44 4.51 7.55 5.92
CA LYS A 44 5.57 7.42 4.90
C LYS A 44 6.23 6.05 4.95
N GLN A 45 6.52 5.56 6.16
CA GLN A 45 7.11 4.24 6.37
C GLN A 45 6.12 3.11 5.99
N ALA A 46 4.83 3.25 6.30
CA ALA A 46 3.79 2.29 5.93
C ALA A 46 3.64 2.19 4.40
N ILE A 47 3.51 3.32 3.70
CA ILE A 47 3.46 3.40 2.24
C ILE A 47 4.69 2.72 1.61
N PHE A 48 5.88 2.99 2.17
CA PHE A 48 7.11 2.34 1.73
C PHE A 48 7.02 0.81 1.83
N PHE A 49 6.53 0.25 2.93
CA PHE A 49 6.38 -1.20 3.05
C PHE A 49 5.32 -1.76 2.11
N MET A 50 4.13 -1.18 2.08
CA MET A 50 3.01 -1.65 1.27
C MET A 50 3.37 -1.76 -0.21
N LEU A 51 4.21 -0.85 -0.72
CA LEU A 51 4.62 -0.85 -2.12
C LEU A 51 5.91 -1.61 -2.42
N ASN A 52 6.66 -2.06 -1.41
CA ASN A 52 7.91 -2.84 -1.59
C ASN A 52 7.80 -4.29 -1.14
N ILE A 53 6.64 -4.70 -0.63
CA ILE A 53 6.31 -6.10 -0.36
C ILE A 53 5.57 -6.63 -1.58
N GLU A 54 6.09 -7.70 -2.19
CA GLU A 54 5.34 -8.42 -3.22
C GLU A 54 4.16 -9.15 -2.56
N ARG A 55 2.97 -8.95 -3.12
CA ARG A 55 1.76 -9.59 -2.59
C ARG A 55 1.87 -11.11 -2.74
N TYR A 56 1.40 -11.84 -1.73
CA TYR A 56 1.39 -13.32 -1.65
C TYR A 56 2.74 -14.03 -1.43
N ASP A 57 3.86 -13.30 -1.43
CA ASP A 57 5.19 -13.91 -1.28
C ASP A 57 5.53 -14.31 0.17
N HIS A 58 4.85 -13.73 1.17
CA HIS A 58 5.13 -13.99 2.58
C HIS A 58 3.88 -14.34 3.39
N LEU A 59 3.94 -15.48 4.09
CA LEU A 59 2.86 -15.99 4.94
C LEU A 59 2.51 -15.09 6.14
N ILE A 60 3.45 -14.22 6.55
CA ILE A 60 3.25 -13.31 7.68
C ILE A 60 2.32 -12.14 7.34
N TYR A 61 2.08 -11.89 6.04
CA TYR A 61 1.23 -10.80 5.57
C TYR A 61 -0.15 -11.30 5.19
N SER A 62 -1.14 -10.42 5.38
CA SER A 62 -2.49 -10.66 4.86
C SER A 62 -2.49 -10.63 3.34
N TRP A 63 -3.53 -11.19 2.72
CA TRP A 63 -3.72 -11.14 1.27
C TRP A 63 -4.01 -9.73 0.73
N ASN A 64 -4.34 -8.79 1.63
CA ASN A 64 -4.58 -7.39 1.29
C ASN A 64 -3.28 -6.56 1.36
N THR A 65 -2.15 -7.14 1.76
CA THR A 65 -0.89 -6.42 1.92
C THR A 65 0.05 -6.66 0.74
N GLY A 66 0.62 -5.59 0.20
CA GLY A 66 1.64 -5.64 -0.84
C GLY A 66 1.18 -5.09 -2.18
N PHE A 67 2.13 -5.07 -3.10
CA PHE A 67 2.02 -4.53 -4.45
C PHE A 67 2.51 -5.58 -5.44
N GLU A 68 1.65 -5.96 -6.38
CA GLU A 68 1.94 -7.01 -7.37
C GLU A 68 2.80 -6.42 -8.49
N THR A 69 4.04 -6.88 -8.64
CA THR A 69 4.96 -6.42 -9.70
C THR A 69 5.42 -7.50 -10.64
N ASN A 70 5.48 -8.75 -10.18
CA ASN A 70 6.13 -9.84 -10.90
C ASN A 70 5.49 -10.15 -12.27
N ASP A 71 4.17 -10.03 -12.40
CA ASP A 71 3.43 -10.29 -13.64
C ASP A 71 3.51 -9.15 -14.67
N LEU A 72 4.05 -7.99 -14.29
CA LEU A 72 4.27 -6.85 -15.17
C LEU A 72 5.51 -7.04 -16.06
N ILE A 73 6.41 -7.94 -15.68
CA ILE A 73 7.66 -8.18 -16.41
C ILE A 73 7.37 -8.69 -17.83
N GLY A 74 7.96 -8.03 -18.83
CA GLY A 74 7.79 -8.33 -20.25
C GLY A 74 6.48 -7.85 -20.86
N GLN A 75 5.63 -7.15 -20.10
CA GLN A 75 4.38 -6.57 -20.63
C GLN A 75 4.63 -5.27 -21.42
N PRO A 76 3.68 -4.85 -22.28
CA PRO A 76 3.80 -3.58 -23.00
C PRO A 76 3.83 -2.37 -22.04
N THR A 77 4.67 -1.37 -22.33
CA THR A 77 4.83 -0.15 -21.51
C THR A 77 3.51 0.53 -21.13
N VAL A 78 2.58 0.63 -22.08
CA VAL A 78 1.29 1.29 -21.85
C VAL A 78 0.43 0.52 -20.85
N TYR A 79 0.50 -0.81 -20.90
CA TYR A 79 -0.20 -1.67 -19.94
C TYR A 79 0.40 -1.51 -18.54
N VAL A 80 1.73 -1.61 -18.43
CA VAL A 80 2.43 -1.44 -17.13
C VAL A 80 2.17 -0.06 -16.52
N ALA A 81 2.23 1.01 -17.32
CA ALA A 81 1.95 2.36 -16.85
C ALA A 81 0.54 2.51 -16.25
N SER A 82 -0.46 1.86 -16.84
CA SER A 82 -1.85 1.85 -16.33
C SER A 82 -1.98 0.99 -15.08
N GLU A 83 -1.42 -0.21 -15.09
CA GLU A 83 -1.51 -1.17 -13.98
C GLU A 83 -0.80 -0.67 -12.73
N VAL A 84 0.41 -0.10 -12.85
CA VAL A 84 1.16 0.42 -11.70
C VAL A 84 0.35 1.51 -10.98
N LYS A 85 -0.28 2.42 -11.73
CA LYS A 85 -1.16 3.44 -11.15
C LYS A 85 -2.33 2.81 -10.38
N GLN A 86 -3.03 1.86 -10.98
CA GLN A 86 -4.19 1.22 -10.36
C GLN A 86 -3.77 0.42 -9.12
N ARG A 87 -2.70 -0.36 -9.20
CA ARG A 87 -2.19 -1.19 -8.11
C ARG A 87 -1.65 -0.37 -6.94
N ILE A 88 -1.10 0.83 -7.18
CA ILE A 88 -0.75 1.76 -6.10
C ILE A 88 -2.01 2.15 -5.32
N GLN A 89 -3.09 2.52 -6.01
CA GLN A 89 -4.37 2.84 -5.33
C GLN A 89 -4.91 1.62 -4.58
N GLU A 90 -4.97 0.46 -5.22
CA GLU A 90 -5.50 -0.77 -4.63
C GLU A 90 -4.70 -1.23 -3.42
N ALA A 91 -3.37 -1.10 -3.45
CA ALA A 91 -2.52 -1.44 -2.31
C ALA A 91 -2.72 -0.44 -1.17
N LEU A 92 -2.58 0.86 -1.43
CA LEU A 92 -2.60 1.89 -0.39
C LEU A 92 -3.96 2.05 0.28
N LEU A 93 -5.07 1.91 -0.45
CA LEU A 93 -6.42 2.02 0.11
C LEU A 93 -6.85 0.82 0.98
N GLN A 94 -5.97 -0.18 1.18
CA GLN A 94 -6.19 -1.22 2.20
C GLN A 94 -5.87 -0.72 3.61
N ASP A 95 -5.13 0.39 3.74
CA ASP A 95 -4.87 1.05 5.01
C ASP A 95 -5.94 2.13 5.24
N ASP A 96 -6.76 1.96 6.27
CA ASP A 96 -7.89 2.84 6.61
C ASP A 96 -7.46 4.27 6.97
N ARG A 97 -6.18 4.48 7.27
CA ARG A 97 -5.59 5.81 7.49
C ARG A 97 -5.32 6.56 6.19
N ILE A 98 -5.34 5.88 5.03
CA ILE A 98 -5.20 6.46 3.68
C ILE A 98 -6.59 6.59 3.06
N THR A 99 -7.07 7.82 2.90
CA THR A 99 -8.44 8.10 2.46
C THR A 99 -8.56 8.23 0.94
N ASN A 100 -7.49 8.62 0.25
CA ASN A 100 -7.46 8.75 -1.20
C ASN A 100 -6.02 8.71 -1.73
N VAL A 101 -5.85 8.35 -3.00
CA VAL A 101 -4.57 8.47 -3.72
C VAL A 101 -4.85 9.03 -5.11
N ASP A 102 -4.25 10.17 -5.43
CA ASP A 102 -4.47 10.88 -6.70
C ASP A 102 -3.22 11.61 -7.20
N SER A 103 -3.41 12.59 -8.08
CA SER A 103 -2.34 13.45 -8.62
C SER A 103 -1.21 12.66 -9.28
N PHE A 104 -1.60 11.63 -10.04
CA PHE A 104 -0.67 10.73 -10.70
C PHE A 104 0.04 11.39 -11.88
N GLU A 105 1.37 11.42 -11.81
CA GLU A 105 2.25 11.74 -12.94
C GLU A 105 3.05 10.50 -13.30
N VAL A 106 2.92 10.03 -14.54
CA VAL A 106 3.58 8.81 -15.02
C VAL A 106 4.60 9.18 -16.07
N THR A 107 5.84 8.80 -15.83
CA THR A 107 6.94 8.93 -16.79
C THR A 107 7.50 7.56 -17.12
N THR A 108 7.79 7.32 -18.39
CA THR A 108 8.28 6.01 -18.87
C THR A 108 9.61 6.17 -19.54
N THR A 109 10.62 5.41 -19.11
CA THR A 109 11.97 5.41 -19.69
C THR A 109 12.40 3.97 -19.96
N LYS A 110 12.47 3.58 -21.24
CA LYS A 110 12.84 2.21 -21.66
C LYS A 110 11.93 1.15 -21.00
N ASN A 111 12.50 0.42 -20.03
CA ASN A 111 11.90 -0.69 -19.28
C ASN A 111 11.57 -0.27 -17.84
N LYS A 112 11.38 1.04 -17.62
CA LYS A 112 11.06 1.61 -16.32
C LYS A 112 9.80 2.44 -16.42
N VAL A 113 8.87 2.22 -15.50
CA VAL A 113 7.76 3.13 -15.22
C VAL A 113 8.05 3.81 -13.90
N HIS A 114 8.04 5.13 -13.90
CA HIS A 114 8.14 5.96 -12.71
C HIS A 114 6.80 6.68 -12.53
N VAL A 115 6.24 6.55 -11.33
CA VAL A 115 4.94 7.11 -10.97
C VAL A 115 5.09 7.97 -9.74
N GLN A 116 4.74 9.24 -9.86
CA GLN A 116 4.57 10.16 -8.73
C GLN A 116 3.08 10.28 -8.41
N TYR A 117 2.76 10.41 -7.14
CA TYR A 117 1.37 10.50 -6.67
C TYR A 117 1.30 11.22 -5.32
N VAL A 118 0.08 11.61 -4.94
CA VAL A 118 -0.22 12.16 -3.62
C VAL A 118 -1.15 11.20 -2.89
N ALA A 119 -0.70 10.70 -1.75
CA ALA A 119 -1.51 9.93 -0.81
C ALA A 119 -2.10 10.87 0.25
N HIS A 120 -3.42 10.87 0.36
CA HIS A 120 -4.17 11.64 1.35
C HIS A 120 -4.39 10.76 2.58
N THR A 121 -3.85 11.18 3.72
CA THR A 121 -4.01 10.44 4.98
C THR A 121 -4.79 11.27 6.00
N ILE A 122 -5.29 10.62 7.04
CA ILE A 122 -5.93 11.32 8.18
C ILE A 122 -4.97 12.28 8.92
N PHE A 123 -3.66 12.17 8.68
CA PHE A 123 -2.62 13.03 9.26
C PHE A 123 -2.11 14.12 8.30
N GLY A 124 -2.56 14.10 7.04
CA GLY A 124 -2.15 15.04 5.98
C GLY A 124 -1.70 14.34 4.70
N GLU A 125 -1.20 15.14 3.75
CA GLU A 125 -0.81 14.69 2.43
C GLU A 125 0.66 14.23 2.38
N ILE A 126 0.91 13.17 1.61
CA ILE A 126 2.26 12.63 1.36
C ILE A 126 2.46 12.54 -0.15
N THR A 127 3.39 13.33 -0.68
CA THR A 127 3.91 13.15 -2.03
C THR A 127 4.94 12.03 -2.02
N ALA A 128 4.70 11.00 -2.83
CA ALA A 128 5.58 9.83 -2.92
C ALA A 128 5.73 9.39 -4.38
N GLU A 129 6.69 8.50 -4.60
CA GLU A 129 6.98 7.97 -5.92
C GLU A 129 7.28 6.47 -5.86
N LYS A 130 7.02 5.78 -6.98
CA LYS A 130 7.38 4.38 -7.17
C LYS A 130 7.98 4.21 -8.55
N GLU A 131 9.15 3.56 -8.60
CA GLU A 131 9.73 3.05 -9.83
C GLU A 131 9.50 1.54 -9.93
N VAL A 132 9.10 1.08 -11.12
CA VAL A 132 8.92 -0.33 -11.45
C VAL A 132 9.75 -0.65 -12.69
N ASP A 133 10.69 -1.57 -12.51
CA ASP A 133 11.42 -2.23 -13.60
C ASP A 133 10.57 -3.39 -14.12
N TYR A 134 10.37 -3.48 -15.44
CA TYR A 134 9.54 -4.51 -16.08
C TYR A 134 10.13 -5.01 -17.41
#